data_AF-A0A485JBS8-F1
#
_entry.id   AF-A0A485JBS8-F1
#
_cell.length_a   1.000
_cell.length_b   1.000
_cell.length_c   1.000
_cell.angle_alpha   90.00
_cell.angle_beta   90.00
_cell.angle_gamma   90.00
#
_symmetry.space_group_name_H-M   'P 1'
#
loop_
_entity.id
_entity.type
_entity.pdbx_description
1 polymer ?
#
loop_
_entity_poly.entity_id
_entity_poly.type
_entity_poly.pdbx_seq_one_letter_code
_entity_poly.pdbx_strand_id
1 'polypeptide(L)'
;MKKEYCDLLRRADAIFIEELRKADLYDKVSQAFTVFLPVRSVGVMGDGRKYDWVVSLRAVETIDFMTAHWAHLPYDFLGRVSNRIINEVNGISRVVYDISGKPPATIEWE
;
A
#
# COMPACT_ATOMS: atom_id res chain seq x y z
N MET A 1 -10.62 -8.09 13.87
CA MET A 1 -10.19 -8.51 12.52
C MET A 1 -11.32 -9.25 11.81
N LYS A 2 -11.79 -8.79 10.64
CA LYS A 2 -12.78 -9.52 9.80
C LYS A 2 -12.07 -10.29 8.69
N LYS A 3 -12.52 -11.50 8.37
CA LYS A 3 -11.91 -12.35 7.34
C LYS A 3 -11.81 -11.65 5.98
N GLU A 4 -12.89 -10.98 5.58
CA GLU A 4 -12.96 -10.20 4.34
C GLU A 4 -11.81 -9.18 4.22
N TYR A 5 -11.55 -8.42 5.28
CA TYR A 5 -10.50 -7.39 5.28
C TYR A 5 -9.12 -8.02 5.15
N CYS A 6 -8.91 -9.17 5.81
CA CYS A 6 -7.66 -9.92 5.71
C CYS A 6 -7.45 -10.48 4.30
N ASP A 7 -8.51 -10.96 3.65
CA ASP A 7 -8.43 -11.50 2.29
C ASP A 7 -8.09 -10.40 1.27
N LEU A 8 -8.70 -9.22 1.39
CA LEU A 8 -8.37 -8.05 0.56
C LEU A 8 -6.93 -7.60 0.79
N LEU A 9 -6.53 -7.48 2.06
CA LEU A 9 -5.18 -7.05 2.44
C LEU A 9 -4.10 -7.98 1.88
N ARG A 10 -4.26 -9.31 2.03
CA ARG A 10 -3.30 -10.29 1.49
C ARG A 10 -3.13 -10.18 -0.02
N ARG A 11 -4.20 -9.89 -0.76
CA ARG A 11 -4.14 -9.75 -2.22
C ARG A 11 -3.45 -8.45 -2.63
N ALA A 12 -3.78 -7.34 -1.98
CA ALA A 12 -3.12 -6.05 -2.24
C ALA A 12 -1.62 -6.11 -1.90
N ASP A 13 -1.28 -6.71 -0.76
CA ASP A 13 0.11 -6.88 -0.31
C ASP A 13 0.90 -7.76 -1.26
N ALA A 14 0.34 -8.88 -1.73
CA ALA A 14 0.99 -9.74 -2.71
C ALA A 14 1.38 -8.98 -3.99
N ILE A 15 0.50 -8.11 -4.51
CA ILE A 15 0.79 -7.26 -5.68
C ILE A 15 1.93 -6.30 -5.37
N PHE A 16 1.90 -5.64 -4.21
CA PHE A 16 2.93 -4.67 -3.85
C PHE A 16 4.31 -5.31 -3.74
N ILE A 17 4.42 -6.44 -3.03
CA ILE A 17 5.67 -7.19 -2.87
C ILE A 17 6.16 -7.77 -4.20
N GLU A 18 5.25 -8.29 -5.03
CA GLU A 18 5.58 -8.79 -6.37
C GLU A 18 6.21 -7.69 -7.23
N GLU A 19 5.59 -6.51 -7.29
CA GLU A 19 6.10 -5.39 -8.09
C GLU A 19 7.42 -4.85 -7.54
N LEU A 20 7.60 -4.78 -6.21
CA LEU A 20 8.88 -4.38 -5.60
C LEU A 20 10.02 -5.31 -6.06
N ARG A 21 9.77 -6.61 -6.13
CA ARG A 21 10.76 -7.59 -6.61
C ARG A 21 11.03 -7.43 -8.10
N LYS A 22 9.99 -7.28 -8.93
CA LYS A 22 10.15 -7.07 -10.37
C LYS A 22 10.92 -5.79 -10.73
N ALA A 23 10.85 -4.79 -9.86
CA ALA A 23 11.50 -3.49 -10.06
C ALA A 23 12.90 -3.39 -9.41
N ASP A 24 13.43 -4.48 -8.85
CA ASP A 24 14.67 -4.48 -8.06
C ASP A 24 14.67 -3.37 -6.97
N LEU A 25 13.52 -3.22 -6.30
CA LEU A 25 13.32 -2.29 -5.19
C LEU A 25 13.16 -3.00 -3.85
N TYR A 26 12.85 -4.30 -3.85
CA TYR A 26 12.57 -5.07 -2.63
C TYR A 26 13.73 -5.01 -1.62
N ASP A 27 14.97 -5.18 -2.09
CA ASP A 27 16.16 -5.12 -1.23
C ASP A 27 16.66 -3.69 -0.97
N LYS A 28 16.02 -2.68 -1.56
CA LYS A 28 16.35 -1.25 -1.33
C LYS A 28 15.58 -0.64 -0.17
N VAL A 29 14.56 -1.33 0.32
CA VAL A 29 13.74 -0.88 1.45
C VAL A 29 13.94 -1.84 2.61
N SER A 30 13.96 -1.32 3.83
CA SER A 30 14.11 -2.15 5.04
C SER A 30 12.84 -2.93 5.35
N GLN A 31 11.69 -2.32 5.09
CA GLN A 31 10.40 -2.97 5.23
C GLN A 31 9.41 -2.36 4.24
N ALA A 32 8.56 -3.21 3.67
CA ALA A 32 7.45 -2.77 2.84
C ALA A 32 6.24 -3.70 3.03
N PHE A 33 5.06 -3.12 3.15
CA PHE A 33 3.79 -3.82 3.35
C PHE A 33 2.60 -2.92 3.02
N THR A 34 1.43 -3.53 2.96
CA THR A 34 0.15 -2.83 2.80
C THR A 34 -0.59 -2.76 4.14
N VAL A 35 -1.31 -1.66 4.39
CA VAL A 35 -2.20 -1.45 5.54
C VAL A 35 -3.64 -1.31 5.04
N PHE A 36 -4.57 -2.04 5.64
CA PHE A 36 -6.00 -1.92 5.33
C PHE A 36 -6.62 -0.78 6.13
N LEU A 37 -7.31 0.15 5.46
CA LEU A 37 -8.02 1.25 6.10
C LEU A 37 -9.53 1.00 6.02
N PRO A 38 -10.26 0.88 7.15
CA PRO A 38 -11.70 0.64 7.16
C PRO A 38 -12.53 1.89 6.82
N VAL A 39 -12.07 2.67 5.84
CA VAL A 39 -12.74 3.85 5.29
C VAL A 39 -13.18 3.57 3.86
N ARG A 40 -14.34 4.11 3.47
CA ARG A 40 -14.90 3.91 2.13
C ARG A 40 -14.47 5.04 1.21
N SER A 41 -14.17 4.70 -0.05
CA SER A 41 -13.88 5.66 -1.09
C SER A 41 -14.67 5.36 -2.36
N VAL A 42 -15.11 6.42 -3.04
CA VAL A 42 -15.77 6.31 -4.34
C VAL A 42 -14.73 5.94 -5.39
N GLY A 43 -14.93 4.80 -6.04
CA GLY A 43 -14.27 4.40 -7.28
C GLY A 43 -15.26 4.44 -8.44
N VAL A 44 -14.76 4.76 -9.63
CA VAL A 44 -15.52 4.64 -10.88
C VAL A 44 -15.15 3.29 -11.50
N MET A 45 -16.12 2.40 -11.65
CA MET A 45 -15.96 1.14 -12.38
C MET A 45 -17.00 1.10 -13.50
N GLY A 46 -16.55 1.31 -14.75
CA GLY A 46 -17.46 1.49 -15.88
C GLY A 46 -18.35 2.72 -15.69
N ASP A 47 -19.66 2.57 -15.91
CA ASP A 47 -20.64 3.65 -15.78
C ASP A 47 -21.16 3.86 -14.35
N GLY A 48 -20.74 3.00 -13.40
CA GLY A 48 -21.20 2.99 -12.01
C GLY A 48 -20.20 3.56 -11.01
N ARG A 49 -20.72 4.09 -9.90
CA ARG A 49 -19.93 4.43 -8.71
C ARG A 49 -19.97 3.27 -7.72
N LYS A 50 -18.81 2.83 -7.23
CA LYS A 50 -18.70 1.88 -6.13
C LYS A 50 -18.04 2.52 -4.91
N TYR A 51 -18.50 2.12 -3.73
CA TYR A 51 -17.92 2.53 -2.45
C TYR A 51 -17.13 1.37 -1.87
N ASP A 52 -15.85 1.30 -2.23
CA ASP A 52 -14.96 0.22 -1.82
C ASP A 52 -13.91 0.72 -0.82
N TRP A 53 -13.08 -0.19 -0.34
CA TRP A 53 -12.13 0.07 0.73
C TRP A 53 -10.88 0.80 0.25
N VAL A 54 -10.13 1.35 1.20
CA VAL A 54 -8.85 2.02 0.96
C VAL A 54 -7.73 1.19 1.56
N VAL A 55 -6.60 1.14 0.86
CA VAL A 55 -5.36 0.59 1.40
C VAL A 55 -4.23 1.62 1.34
N SER A 56 -3.33 1.58 2.31
CA SER A 56 -2.10 2.37 2.32
C SER A 56 -0.92 1.47 2.01
N LEU A 57 -0.05 1.89 1.10
CA LEU A 57 1.26 1.31 0.91
C LEU A 57 2.21 1.94 1.92
N ARG A 58 3.02 1.11 2.58
CA ARG A 58 4.08 1.55 3.51
C ARG A 58 5.39 0.95 3.06
N ALA A 59 6.40 1.80 2.82
CA ALA A 59 7.77 1.35 2.62
C ALA A 59 8.72 2.32 3.30
N VAL A 60 9.74 1.80 3.96
CA VAL A 60 10.68 2.58 4.75
C VAL A 60 12.12 2.14 4.54
N GLU A 61 13.04 3.08 4.70
CA GLU A 61 14.47 2.88 4.80
C GLU A 61 14.87 3.18 6.25
N THR A 62 15.19 2.13 7.00
CA THR A 62 15.57 2.22 8.41
C THR A 62 17.02 2.68 8.51
N ILE A 63 17.24 3.78 9.22
CA ILE A 63 18.59 4.27 9.55
C ILE A 63 19.09 3.55 10.79
N ASP A 64 18.24 3.49 11.81
CA ASP A 64 18.50 2.83 13.10
C ASP A 64 17.18 2.38 13.76
N PHE A 65 17.27 1.82 14.97
CA PHE A 65 16.10 1.33 15.70
C PHE A 65 15.05 2.41 16.02
N MET A 66 15.41 3.68 15.99
CA MET A 66 14.58 4.83 16.35
C MET A 66 14.20 5.71 15.16
N THR A 67 14.83 5.55 14.00
CA THR A 67 14.71 6.46 12.86
C THR A 67 14.53 5.69 11.56
N ALA A 68 13.50 6.06 10.80
CA ALA A 68 13.27 5.54 9.45
C ALA A 68 12.69 6.64 8.54
N HIS A 69 13.19 6.70 7.31
CA HIS A 69 12.61 7.53 6.27
C HIS A 69 11.57 6.73 5.50
N TRP A 70 10.50 7.38 5.04
CA TRP A 70 9.62 6.75 4.07
C TRP A 70 10.37 6.65 2.74
N ALA A 71 10.25 5.52 2.05
CA ALA A 71 11.04 5.26 0.85
C ALA A 71 10.59 6.16 -0.31
N HIS A 72 11.51 6.79 -1.01
CA HIS A 72 11.18 7.62 -2.18
C HIS A 72 11.01 6.74 -3.44
N LEU A 73 9.97 5.91 -3.44
CA LEU A 73 9.68 5.00 -4.54
C LEU A 73 9.35 5.77 -5.83
N PRO A 74 9.81 5.30 -7.02
CA PRO A 74 9.53 5.98 -8.29
C PRO A 74 8.03 6.17 -8.53
N TYR A 75 7.62 7.34 -9.01
CA TYR A 75 6.20 7.64 -9.23
C TYR A 75 5.54 6.69 -10.24
N ASP A 76 6.25 6.30 -11.31
CA ASP A 76 5.73 5.34 -12.29
C ASP A 76 5.50 3.95 -11.66
N PHE A 77 6.36 3.57 -10.72
CA PHE A 77 6.19 2.34 -9.94
C PHE A 77 4.94 2.44 -9.05
N LEU A 78 4.79 3.53 -8.29
CA LEU A 78 3.61 3.75 -7.44
C LEU A 78 2.31 3.76 -8.25
N GLY A 79 2.32 4.41 -9.42
CA GLY A 79 1.19 4.42 -10.35
C GLY A 79 0.83 3.02 -10.85
N ARG A 80 1.84 2.21 -11.20
CA ARG A 80 1.64 0.81 -11.61
C ARG A 80 1.02 -0.04 -10.50
N VAL A 81 1.59 0.01 -9.29
CA VAL A 81 1.07 -0.75 -8.14
C VAL A 81 -0.36 -0.34 -7.81
N SER A 82 -0.63 0.97 -7.76
CA SER A 82 -1.97 1.51 -7.52
C SER A 82 -2.99 0.99 -8.55
N ASN A 83 -2.64 1.07 -9.85
CA ASN A 83 -3.49 0.57 -10.93
C ASN A 83 -3.74 -0.94 -10.84
N ARG A 84 -2.71 -1.75 -10.55
CA ARG A 84 -2.86 -3.19 -10.39
C ARG A 84 -3.78 -3.53 -9.21
N ILE A 85 -3.57 -2.92 -8.05
CA ILE A 85 -4.40 -3.17 -6.86
C ILE A 85 -5.86 -2.84 -7.13
N ILE A 86 -6.16 -1.65 -7.69
CA ILE A 86 -7.54 -1.21 -7.93
C ILE A 86 -8.24 -2.10 -8.96
N ASN A 87 -7.53 -2.53 -10.01
CA ASN A 87 -8.13 -3.32 -11.10
C ASN A 87 -8.22 -4.82 -10.79
N GLU A 88 -7.25 -5.39 -10.08
CA GLU A 88 -7.18 -6.83 -9.81
C GLU A 88 -7.89 -7.23 -8.51
N VAL A 89 -7.94 -6.33 -7.50
CA VAL A 89 -8.51 -6.61 -6.18
C VAL A 89 -9.89 -5.97 -6.03
N ASN A 90 -10.92 -6.71 -6.46
CA ASN A 90 -12.31 -6.32 -6.23
C ASN A 90 -12.58 -6.07 -4.74
N GLY A 91 -13.08 -4.88 -4.41
CA GLY A 91 -13.27 -4.42 -3.02
C GLY A 91 -12.29 -3.34 -2.57
N ILE A 92 -11.34 -2.92 -3.41
CA ILE A 92 -10.46 -1.75 -3.18
C ILE A 92 -10.69 -0.71 -4.28
N SER A 93 -11.00 0.54 -3.90
CA SER A 93 -11.18 1.65 -4.85
C SER A 93 -10.10 2.72 -4.79
N ARG A 94 -9.26 2.70 -3.75
CA ARG A 94 -8.21 3.70 -3.58
C ARG A 94 -6.99 3.12 -2.90
N VAL A 95 -5.84 3.53 -3.40
CA VAL A 95 -4.53 3.27 -2.82
C VAL A 95 -3.92 4.61 -2.43
N VAL A 96 -3.35 4.68 -1.24
CA VAL A 96 -2.55 5.83 -0.76
C VAL A 96 -1.14 5.36 -0.42
N TYR A 97 -0.20 6.28 -0.25
CA TYR A 97 1.17 5.99 0.15
C TYR A 97 1.53 6.78 1.40
N ASP A 98 2.07 6.11 2.41
CA ASP A 98 2.45 6.75 3.67
C ASP A 98 3.82 7.45 3.56
N ILE A 99 3.77 8.77 3.56
CA ILE A 99 4.91 9.68 3.49
C ILE A 99 5.36 10.21 4.87
N SER A 100 4.95 9.53 5.95
CA SER A 100 5.31 9.92 7.32
C SER A 100 6.60 9.21 7.74
N GLY A 101 7.64 9.97 8.09
CA GLY A 101 8.87 9.41 8.67
C GLY A 101 8.71 9.00 10.13
N LYS A 102 9.63 8.16 10.61
CA LYS A 102 9.84 7.88 12.04
C LYS A 102 11.09 8.64 12.49
N PRO A 103 11.01 9.59 13.45
CA PRO A 103 9.80 10.23 14.02
C PRO A 103 9.12 11.23 13.03
N PRO A 104 7.88 11.70 13.29
CA PRO A 104 7.06 11.48 14.50
C PRO A 104 6.17 10.23 14.45
N ALA A 105 6.02 9.58 13.31
CA ALA A 105 5.22 8.37 13.16
C ALA A 105 6.02 7.12 13.60
N THR A 106 5.37 5.97 13.55
CA THR A 106 5.98 4.64 13.65
C THR A 106 6.08 3.98 12.27
N ILE A 107 6.79 2.86 12.16
CA ILE A 107 6.82 2.07 10.91
C ILE A 107 5.45 1.43 10.70
N GLU A 108 4.99 0.68 11.70
CA GLU A 108 3.66 0.07 11.78
C GLU A 108 2.59 1.10 12.16
N TRP A 109 1.34 0.78 11.85
CA TRP A 109 0.18 1.62 12.17
C TRP A 109 -0.59 1.17 13.42
N GLU A 110 -0.37 -0.06 13.91
CA GLU A 110 -0.91 -0.62 15.17
C GLU A 110 0.05 -1.67 15.76
#